data_AF-A0A7C7VT20-F1
#
_entry.id   AF-A0A7C7VT20-F1
#
_cell.length_a   1.000
_cell.length_b   1.000
_cell.length_c   1.000
_cell.angle_alpha   90.00
_cell.angle_beta   90.00
_cell.angle_gamma   90.00
#
_symmetry.space_group_name_H-M   'P 1'
#
loop_
_entity.id
_entity.type
_entity.pdbx_description
1 polymer ?
#
loop_
_entity_poly.entity_id
_entity_poly.type
_entity_poly.pdbx_seq_one_letter_code
_entity_poly.pdbx_strand_id
1 'polypeptide(L)'
;MYQQTYYVDKRSNTYADVLVAYGLAAVLDEILAQARGRDAPRRIWIRDAGPYYTVKLPEPLQEAWVNDCSPFVLAPFVQTRKVSPPEGFPEGVAAVRDYEAGWERFRAYRQARTDLRKTAKEGEAVDSDAQRALDALRPAPSFWVLALVGDWRMQAISTYNTAVRQWWGTWERQVVNLKAILEMCAAPAVDLDIISKKWGKQIKHKGLKRNLTASQLFNPHQGKGQNRTKANALAMGNERSFWLLEYLKVVGLWQCAVPRTVRGGDDRKTYVLSPMSITLAAHKAVFQTFSGRLWNETAVKMDCVAALLYTKTLLEYSEAGQYDELDFEGYGPDRVVSGFHVTQYKLLSRNAYTALNLAFIGLPRWTGEATTREEVRLLKEVIEEHCNIISAIDETRSNGYNLLLQYRDFLSGRQLGAFFEFAVGYSQYLTSEWEAGHRWVRPFRTDFLGRLIVNHQRKLKEIIESQGFQNVAYAIRYSTIIPQGRKARGESSLYDIRYGLGRELKQKANRRDDFVVALGDFMQSYNAENAQKLESTGQQMRRDLRTGDVAAVVELVDEYGPQVVCNLLVAYGYAREPREDNTDKSAQE
;
A
#
# COMPACT_ATOMS: atom_id res chain seq x y z
N MET A 1 -18.78 -27.44 14.42
CA MET A 1 -17.47 -27.81 13.80
C MET A 1 -17.59 -27.89 12.29
N TYR A 2 -18.55 -28.65 11.75
CA TYR A 2 -18.84 -28.71 10.30
C TYR A 2 -19.92 -27.68 9.96
N GLN A 3 -19.50 -26.53 9.44
CA GLN A 3 -20.38 -25.36 9.28
C GLN A 3 -19.94 -24.51 8.10
N GLN A 4 -20.75 -23.53 7.72
CA GLN A 4 -20.44 -22.67 6.57
C GLN A 4 -19.49 -21.52 6.94
N THR A 5 -19.55 -21.00 8.16
CA THR A 5 -18.79 -19.82 8.59
C THR A 5 -17.87 -20.17 9.74
N TYR A 6 -16.59 -19.84 9.60
CA TYR A 6 -15.58 -19.99 10.66
C TYR A 6 -15.08 -18.62 11.13
N TYR A 7 -14.55 -18.56 12.35
CA TYR A 7 -14.21 -17.33 13.05
C TYR A 7 -12.73 -17.31 13.45
N VAL A 8 -12.09 -16.15 13.30
CA VAL A 8 -10.71 -15.92 13.74
C VAL A 8 -10.67 -14.65 14.59
N ASP A 9 -10.49 -14.83 15.90
CA ASP A 9 -10.41 -13.73 16.87
C ASP A 9 -9.25 -12.77 16.57
N LYS A 10 -9.47 -11.46 16.68
CA LYS A 10 -8.40 -10.45 16.64
C LYS A 10 -7.73 -10.29 18.01
N ARG A 11 -7.01 -11.33 18.45
CA ARG A 11 -6.42 -11.41 19.79
C ARG A 11 -5.30 -10.41 20.03
N SER A 12 -4.56 -10.09 18.98
CA SER A 12 -3.39 -9.21 19.07
C SER A 12 -3.65 -7.83 18.46
N ASN A 13 -4.68 -7.69 17.63
CA ASN A 13 -4.89 -6.54 16.74
C ASN A 13 -3.65 -6.21 15.90
N THR A 14 -2.85 -7.23 15.58
CA THR A 14 -1.68 -7.14 14.70
C THR A 14 -1.88 -8.01 13.46
N TYR A 15 -0.93 -7.99 12.54
CA TYR A 15 -1.01 -8.89 11.39
C TYR A 15 -1.09 -10.37 11.78
N ALA A 16 -0.71 -10.76 13.00
CA ALA A 16 -0.73 -12.15 13.43
C ALA A 16 -2.14 -12.77 13.26
N ASP A 17 -3.18 -11.98 13.53
CA ASP A 17 -4.58 -12.40 13.42
C ASP A 17 -4.99 -12.53 11.93
N VAL A 18 -4.49 -11.62 11.09
CA VAL A 18 -4.68 -11.66 9.63
C VAL A 18 -4.02 -12.88 9.01
N LEU A 19 -2.80 -13.22 9.43
CA LEU A 19 -2.11 -14.42 8.97
C LEU A 19 -2.93 -15.68 9.29
N VAL A 20 -3.55 -15.75 10.48
CA VAL A 20 -4.43 -16.87 10.83
C VAL A 20 -5.67 -16.92 9.93
N ALA A 21 -6.30 -15.78 9.63
CA ALA A 21 -7.48 -15.73 8.76
C ALA A 21 -7.18 -16.25 7.33
N TYR A 22 -6.10 -15.78 6.71
CA TYR A 22 -5.68 -16.30 5.40
C TYR A 22 -5.18 -17.74 5.46
N GLY A 23 -4.50 -18.13 6.54
CA GLY A 23 -4.09 -19.51 6.77
C GLY A 23 -5.27 -20.47 6.84
N LEU A 24 -6.31 -20.09 7.59
CA LEU A 24 -7.57 -20.85 7.68
C LEU A 24 -8.27 -20.92 6.34
N ALA A 25 -8.37 -19.80 5.62
CA ALA A 25 -8.99 -19.77 4.30
C ALA A 25 -8.28 -20.71 3.31
N ALA A 26 -6.94 -20.76 3.33
CA ALA A 26 -6.16 -21.67 2.50
C ALA A 26 -6.36 -23.16 2.88
N VAL A 27 -6.47 -23.48 4.18
CA VAL A 27 -6.79 -24.84 4.64
C VAL A 27 -8.17 -25.27 4.15
N LEU A 28 -9.19 -24.41 4.31
CA LEU A 28 -10.54 -24.71 3.86
C LEU A 28 -10.65 -24.79 2.33
N ASP A 29 -9.90 -23.97 1.59
CA ASP A 29 -9.80 -24.03 0.13
C ASP A 29 -9.27 -25.38 -0.35
N GLU A 30 -8.23 -25.91 0.29
CA GLU A 30 -7.67 -27.22 -0.08
C GLU A 30 -8.63 -28.36 0.24
N ILE A 31 -9.32 -28.35 1.38
CA ILE A 31 -10.35 -29.36 1.69
C ILE A 31 -11.45 -29.35 0.62
N LEU A 32 -11.94 -28.17 0.25
CA LEU A 32 -12.97 -28.04 -0.79
C LEU A 32 -12.46 -28.44 -2.17
N ALA A 33 -11.19 -28.12 -2.50
CA ALA A 33 -10.58 -28.48 -3.77
C ALA A 33 -10.44 -30.00 -3.94
N GLN A 34 -10.14 -30.73 -2.85
CA GLN A 34 -10.10 -32.19 -2.88
C GLN A 34 -11.50 -32.80 -2.94
N ALA A 35 -12.45 -32.26 -2.17
CA ALA A 35 -13.81 -32.81 -2.11
C ALA A 35 -14.61 -32.60 -3.41
N ARG A 36 -14.36 -31.51 -4.15
CA ARG A 36 -15.16 -31.13 -5.34
C ARG A 36 -14.42 -31.18 -6.66
N GLY A 37 -13.11 -31.41 -6.61
CA GLY A 37 -12.22 -31.18 -7.75
C GLY A 37 -11.63 -29.77 -7.74
N ARG A 38 -10.37 -29.69 -8.21
CA ARG A 38 -9.58 -28.46 -8.17
C ARG A 38 -10.11 -27.35 -9.08
N ASP A 39 -10.86 -27.72 -10.12
CA ASP A 39 -11.47 -26.78 -11.08
C ASP A 39 -12.86 -26.29 -10.64
N ALA A 40 -13.45 -26.89 -9.61
CA ALA A 40 -14.75 -26.46 -9.11
C ALA A 40 -14.65 -25.03 -8.54
N PRO A 41 -15.62 -24.15 -8.82
CA PRO A 41 -15.62 -22.79 -8.29
C PRO A 41 -15.77 -22.80 -6.76
N ARG A 42 -14.82 -22.17 -6.07
CA ARG A 42 -14.76 -22.08 -4.60
C ARG A 42 -14.83 -20.63 -4.16
N ARG A 43 -16.05 -20.13 -3.90
CA ARG A 43 -16.27 -18.75 -3.44
C ARG A 43 -16.12 -18.62 -1.92
N ILE A 44 -14.87 -18.68 -1.44
CA ILE A 44 -14.53 -18.51 -0.02
C ILE A 44 -14.35 -17.03 0.27
N TRP A 45 -15.17 -16.49 1.16
CA TRP A 45 -15.12 -15.09 1.59
C TRP A 45 -14.31 -14.94 2.86
N ILE A 46 -13.47 -13.90 2.90
CA ILE A 46 -12.79 -13.43 4.11
C ILE A 46 -13.33 -12.04 4.42
N ARG A 47 -13.93 -11.87 5.60
CA ARG A 47 -14.55 -10.60 6.00
C ARG A 47 -14.11 -10.15 7.38
N ASP A 48 -13.93 -8.85 7.53
CA ASP A 48 -13.77 -8.22 8.83
C ASP A 48 -15.15 -8.01 9.47
N ALA A 49 -15.39 -8.61 10.62
CA ALA A 49 -16.63 -8.48 11.39
C ALA A 49 -16.46 -7.64 12.67
N GLY A 50 -15.35 -6.89 12.81
CA GLY A 50 -15.02 -6.10 13.99
C GLY A 50 -14.04 -6.84 14.92
N PRO A 51 -14.49 -7.53 15.98
CA PRO A 51 -13.61 -8.23 16.93
C PRO A 51 -13.01 -9.54 16.39
N TYR A 52 -13.48 -10.03 15.24
CA TYR A 52 -12.98 -11.24 14.58
C TYR A 52 -13.08 -11.11 13.06
N TYR A 53 -12.30 -11.90 12.34
CA TYR A 53 -12.53 -12.19 10.93
C TYR A 53 -13.49 -13.36 10.78
N THR A 54 -14.25 -13.38 9.70
CA THR A 54 -15.05 -14.54 9.28
C THR A 54 -14.50 -15.12 7.98
N VAL A 55 -14.44 -16.44 7.91
CA VAL A 55 -14.15 -17.19 6.68
C VAL A 55 -15.40 -17.98 6.31
N LYS A 56 -16.12 -17.52 5.28
CA LYS A 56 -17.40 -18.08 4.85
C LYS A 56 -17.24 -18.90 3.58
N LEU A 57 -17.64 -20.16 3.66
CA LEU A 57 -17.65 -21.11 2.56
C LEU A 57 -18.91 -20.94 1.68
N PRO A 58 -18.89 -21.43 0.42
CA PRO A 58 -20.08 -21.41 -0.43
C PRO A 58 -21.25 -22.19 0.17
N GLU A 59 -20.97 -23.25 0.93
CA GLU A 59 -21.97 -24.06 1.66
C GLU A 59 -21.34 -24.68 2.92
N PRO A 60 -22.13 -25.27 3.83
CA PRO A 60 -21.60 -25.92 5.02
C PRO A 60 -20.54 -26.99 4.69
N LEU A 61 -19.44 -26.98 5.43
CA LEU A 61 -18.43 -28.04 5.36
C LEU A 61 -19.08 -29.37 5.75
N GLN A 62 -18.79 -30.45 5.02
CA GLN A 62 -19.26 -31.80 5.36
C GLN A 62 -18.21 -32.58 6.14
N GLU A 63 -18.64 -33.46 7.04
CA GLU A 63 -17.74 -34.30 7.82
C GLU A 63 -16.92 -35.25 6.94
N ALA A 64 -17.55 -35.88 5.95
CA ALA A 64 -16.88 -36.77 4.99
C ALA A 64 -15.71 -36.08 4.29
N TRP A 65 -15.88 -34.82 3.85
CA TRP A 65 -14.81 -34.07 3.19
C TRP A 65 -13.57 -33.89 4.06
N VAL A 66 -13.74 -33.80 5.38
CA VAL A 66 -12.62 -33.67 6.33
C VAL A 66 -11.99 -35.02 6.66
N ASN A 67 -12.81 -36.06 6.81
CA ASN A 67 -12.34 -37.41 7.14
C ASN A 67 -11.63 -38.09 5.96
N ASP A 68 -12.09 -37.81 4.74
CA ASP A 68 -11.59 -38.42 3.50
C ASP A 68 -10.53 -37.53 2.80
N CYS A 69 -10.18 -36.39 3.41
CA CYS A 69 -9.20 -35.47 2.86
C CYS A 69 -7.84 -36.16 2.75
N SER A 70 -7.31 -36.26 1.53
CA SER A 70 -5.94 -36.70 1.29
C SER A 70 -4.99 -35.69 1.93
N PRO A 71 -3.92 -36.15 2.60
CA PRO A 71 -3.09 -35.19 3.32
C PRO A 71 -2.33 -34.25 2.36
N PHE A 72 -2.06 -33.03 2.80
CA PHE A 72 -1.50 -31.97 1.97
C PHE A 72 -0.49 -31.09 2.73
N VAL A 73 0.23 -30.22 2.01
CA VAL A 73 1.16 -29.22 2.58
C VAL A 73 0.89 -27.86 1.93
N LEU A 74 0.62 -26.83 2.75
CA LEU A 74 0.29 -25.47 2.26
C LEU A 74 1.39 -24.42 2.46
N ALA A 75 2.48 -24.79 3.14
CA ALA A 75 3.63 -23.92 3.32
C ALA A 75 4.92 -24.70 3.02
N PRO A 76 5.83 -24.14 2.21
CA PRO A 76 7.05 -24.85 1.83
C PRO A 76 8.00 -24.99 3.01
N PHE A 77 8.77 -26.06 3.03
CA PHE A 77 9.97 -26.14 3.87
C PHE A 77 11.04 -25.19 3.30
N VAL A 78 11.63 -24.34 4.14
CA VAL A 78 12.71 -23.43 3.71
C VAL A 78 14.05 -24.08 3.95
N GLN A 79 14.73 -24.45 2.86
CA GLN A 79 16.07 -25.02 2.88
C GLN A 79 17.13 -23.92 2.90
N THR A 80 18.18 -24.13 3.69
CA THR A 80 19.39 -23.28 3.74
C THR A 80 20.61 -24.17 3.83
N ARG A 81 21.82 -23.59 3.73
CA ARG A 81 23.08 -24.34 3.89
C ARG A 81 23.18 -25.16 5.19
N LYS A 82 22.47 -24.76 6.26
CA LYS A 82 22.51 -25.42 7.57
C LYS A 82 21.25 -26.24 7.87
N VAL A 83 20.22 -26.16 7.03
CA VAL A 83 18.90 -26.74 7.32
C VAL A 83 18.36 -27.39 6.06
N SER A 84 18.29 -28.72 6.08
CA SER A 84 17.73 -29.54 5.01
C SER A 84 16.33 -30.04 5.38
N PRO A 85 15.47 -30.33 4.38
CA PRO A 85 14.22 -31.03 4.63
C PRO A 85 14.47 -32.40 5.26
N PRO A 86 13.52 -32.93 6.05
CA PRO A 86 13.63 -34.29 6.57
C PRO A 86 13.58 -35.31 5.43
N GLU A 87 14.10 -36.51 5.68
CA GLU A 87 14.03 -37.62 4.73
C GLU A 87 12.58 -37.96 4.38
N GLY A 88 12.31 -38.24 3.10
CA GLY A 88 10.97 -38.54 2.59
C GLY A 88 10.01 -37.35 2.55
N PHE A 89 10.48 -36.12 2.81
CA PHE A 89 9.66 -34.92 2.58
C PHE A 89 9.35 -34.77 1.09
N PRO A 90 8.13 -34.32 0.68
CA PRO A 90 7.78 -34.25 -0.73
C PRO A 90 8.77 -33.40 -1.53
N GLU A 91 9.18 -33.93 -2.69
CA GLU A 91 10.03 -33.21 -3.63
C GLU A 91 9.21 -32.26 -4.50
N GLY A 92 9.83 -31.16 -4.93
CA GLY A 92 9.23 -30.19 -5.85
C GLY A 92 9.19 -28.76 -5.32
N VAL A 93 9.09 -27.81 -6.26
CA VAL A 93 9.20 -26.35 -6.02
C VAL A 93 8.12 -25.81 -5.07
N ALA A 94 6.98 -26.50 -4.96
CA ALA A 94 5.90 -26.12 -4.04
C ALA A 94 6.14 -26.61 -2.60
N ALA A 95 6.85 -27.73 -2.41
CA ALA A 95 7.08 -28.36 -1.12
C ALA A 95 8.37 -27.87 -0.46
N VAL A 96 9.43 -27.61 -1.22
CA VAL A 96 10.72 -27.12 -0.71
C VAL A 96 11.14 -25.85 -1.46
N ARG A 97 11.62 -24.85 -0.71
CA ARG A 97 12.19 -23.60 -1.24
C ARG A 97 13.62 -23.44 -0.77
N ASP A 98 14.56 -23.48 -1.71
CA ASP A 98 15.97 -23.23 -1.44
C ASP A 98 16.26 -21.72 -1.38
N TYR A 99 16.70 -21.27 -0.21
CA TYR A 99 17.03 -19.88 0.06
C TYR A 99 18.18 -19.36 -0.82
N GLU A 100 19.21 -20.18 -1.04
CA GLU A 100 20.40 -19.75 -1.79
C GLU A 100 20.10 -19.70 -3.29
N ALA A 101 19.41 -20.71 -3.83
CA ALA A 101 18.97 -20.72 -5.21
C ALA A 101 18.02 -19.54 -5.51
N GLY A 102 17.18 -19.17 -4.54
CA GLY A 102 16.34 -17.97 -4.61
C GLY A 102 17.17 -16.69 -4.80
N TRP A 103 18.22 -16.50 -4.00
CA TRP A 103 19.12 -15.36 -4.10
C TRP A 103 20.00 -15.37 -5.35
N GLU A 104 20.43 -16.53 -5.82
CA GLU A 104 21.12 -16.68 -7.10
C GLU A 104 20.25 -16.22 -8.26
N ARG A 105 19.00 -16.69 -8.33
CA ARG A 105 18.03 -16.24 -9.35
C ARG A 105 17.77 -14.74 -9.26
N PHE A 106 17.60 -14.20 -8.05
CA PHE A 106 17.40 -12.75 -7.86
C PHE A 106 18.61 -11.93 -8.35
N ARG A 107 19.84 -12.39 -8.05
CA ARG A 107 21.08 -11.74 -8.52
C ARG A 107 21.18 -11.81 -10.05
N ALA A 108 20.89 -12.97 -10.66
CA ALA A 108 20.87 -13.14 -12.10
C ALA A 108 19.85 -12.19 -12.78
N TYR A 109 18.63 -12.11 -12.25
CA TYR A 109 17.62 -11.17 -12.72
C TYR A 109 18.08 -9.70 -12.61
N ARG A 110 18.68 -9.32 -11.48
CA ARG A 110 19.18 -7.95 -11.29
C ARG A 110 20.30 -7.60 -12.27
N GLN A 111 21.20 -8.55 -12.52
CA GLN A 111 22.29 -8.40 -13.47
C GLN A 111 21.73 -8.23 -14.89
N ALA A 112 20.89 -9.17 -15.34
CA ALA A 112 20.23 -9.11 -16.65
C ALA A 112 19.44 -7.80 -16.87
N ARG A 113 18.71 -7.34 -15.85
CA ARG A 113 17.99 -6.05 -15.91
C ARG A 113 18.93 -4.85 -16.06
N THR A 114 20.10 -4.91 -15.41
CA THR A 114 21.10 -3.84 -15.48
C THR A 114 21.76 -3.82 -16.85
N ASP A 115 22.10 -4.99 -17.39
CA ASP A 115 22.73 -5.11 -18.70
C ASP A 115 21.77 -4.66 -19.80
N LEU A 116 20.50 -5.07 -19.74
CA LEU A 116 19.45 -4.64 -20.67
C LEU A 116 19.25 -3.12 -20.66
N ARG A 117 19.37 -2.46 -19.50
CA ARG A 117 19.31 -1.00 -19.39
C ARG A 117 20.52 -0.29 -19.99
N LYS A 118 21.70 -0.91 -19.99
CA LYS A 118 22.92 -0.34 -20.60
C LYS A 118 22.91 -0.48 -22.12
N THR A 119 22.33 -1.57 -22.62
CA THR A 119 22.27 -1.86 -24.05
C THR A 119 21.11 -1.15 -24.75
N ALA A 120 20.03 -0.83 -24.02
CA ALA A 120 18.94 -0.03 -24.55
C ALA A 120 19.42 1.41 -24.79
N LYS A 121 19.54 1.82 -26.06
CA LYS A 121 19.71 3.24 -26.42
C LYS A 121 18.42 4.01 -26.12
N GLU A 122 18.55 5.28 -25.74
CA GLU A 122 17.39 6.15 -25.49
C GLU A 122 16.47 6.19 -26.73
N GLY A 123 15.24 5.70 -26.58
CA GLY A 123 14.21 5.72 -27.63
C GLY A 123 14.09 4.46 -28.49
N GLU A 124 14.99 3.47 -28.35
CA GLU A 124 14.83 2.16 -29.02
C GLU A 124 13.93 1.23 -28.21
N ALA A 125 13.00 0.56 -28.89
CA ALA A 125 12.20 -0.49 -28.30
C ALA A 125 13.10 -1.63 -27.84
N VAL A 126 12.95 -2.06 -26.58
CA VAL A 126 13.65 -3.23 -26.05
C VAL A 126 13.27 -4.45 -26.88
N ASP A 127 14.28 -5.17 -27.37
CA ASP A 127 14.08 -6.44 -28.08
C ASP A 127 13.17 -7.38 -27.29
N SER A 128 12.12 -7.89 -27.96
CA SER A 128 11.11 -8.75 -27.36
C SER A 128 11.68 -10.07 -26.82
N ASP A 129 12.78 -10.56 -27.40
CA ASP A 129 13.45 -11.78 -26.95
C ASP A 129 14.29 -11.51 -25.71
N ALA A 130 15.01 -10.38 -25.67
CA ALA A 130 15.72 -9.91 -24.48
C ALA A 130 14.77 -9.66 -23.30
N GLN A 131 13.59 -9.08 -23.55
CA GLN A 131 12.56 -8.88 -22.53
C GLN A 131 11.99 -10.23 -22.03
N ARG A 132 11.73 -11.19 -22.92
CA ARG A 132 11.30 -12.55 -22.55
C ARG A 132 12.35 -13.27 -21.71
N ALA A 133 13.63 -13.16 -22.05
CA ALA A 133 14.72 -13.73 -21.27
C ALA A 133 14.81 -13.11 -19.86
N LEU A 134 14.64 -11.79 -19.74
CA LEU A 134 14.58 -11.11 -18.46
C LEU A 134 13.39 -11.57 -17.60
N ASP A 135 12.22 -11.72 -18.22
CA ASP A 135 11.01 -12.16 -17.53
C ASP A 135 11.09 -13.62 -17.09
N ALA A 136 11.78 -14.49 -17.84
CA ALA A 136 12.08 -15.85 -17.40
C ALA A 136 12.94 -15.89 -16.12
N LEU A 137 13.88 -14.95 -15.98
CA LEU A 137 14.70 -14.82 -14.77
C LEU A 137 13.96 -14.20 -13.59
N ARG A 138 12.86 -13.46 -13.83
CA ARG A 138 12.13 -12.73 -12.79
C ARG A 138 11.76 -13.66 -11.63
N PRO A 139 12.21 -13.34 -10.39
CA PRO A 139 11.84 -14.12 -9.22
C PRO A 139 10.33 -14.06 -8.97
N ALA A 140 9.75 -15.18 -8.55
CA ALA A 140 8.35 -15.20 -8.12
C ALA A 140 8.16 -14.21 -6.95
N PRO A 141 6.98 -13.55 -6.82
CA PRO A 141 6.73 -12.59 -5.74
C PRO A 141 6.99 -13.15 -4.34
N SER A 142 6.77 -14.45 -4.15
CA SER A 142 7.02 -15.21 -2.92
C SER A 142 8.51 -15.30 -2.54
N PHE A 143 9.44 -14.95 -3.43
CA PHE A 143 10.88 -14.84 -3.14
C PHE A 143 11.12 -13.96 -1.90
N TRP A 144 10.34 -12.90 -1.72
CA TRP A 144 10.58 -12.00 -0.59
C TRP A 144 10.14 -12.59 0.76
N VAL A 145 9.15 -13.49 0.76
CA VAL A 145 8.83 -14.30 1.95
C VAL A 145 9.96 -15.28 2.24
N LEU A 146 10.49 -15.94 1.21
CA LEU A 146 11.68 -16.79 1.34
C LEU A 146 12.89 -16.02 1.90
N ALA A 147 13.17 -14.82 1.37
CA ALA A 147 14.26 -13.96 1.81
C ALA A 147 14.07 -13.45 3.25
N LEU A 148 12.82 -13.27 3.69
CA LEU A 148 12.49 -12.93 5.07
C LEU A 148 12.75 -14.12 6.01
N VAL A 149 12.13 -15.27 5.73
CA VAL A 149 12.18 -16.46 6.60
C VAL A 149 13.58 -17.08 6.65
N GLY A 150 14.26 -17.15 5.51
CA GLY A 150 15.58 -17.79 5.40
C GLY A 150 16.74 -16.96 5.94
N ASP A 151 16.55 -15.66 6.19
CA ASP A 151 17.56 -14.84 6.83
C ASP A 151 17.71 -15.24 8.30
N TRP A 152 18.84 -15.86 8.64
CA TRP A 152 19.12 -16.34 9.99
C TRP A 152 19.07 -15.23 11.05
N ARG A 153 19.28 -13.96 10.67
CA ARG A 153 19.20 -12.80 11.58
C ARG A 153 17.76 -12.51 12.02
N MET A 154 16.75 -13.01 11.29
CA MET A 154 15.35 -12.97 11.75
C MET A 154 15.08 -13.96 12.89
N GLN A 155 15.94 -14.96 13.09
CA GLN A 155 15.83 -15.99 14.13
C GLN A 155 14.50 -16.78 14.09
N ALA A 156 13.86 -16.86 12.93
CA ALA A 156 12.52 -17.45 12.76
C ALA A 156 12.53 -18.84 12.11
N ILE A 157 13.55 -19.15 11.31
CA ILE A 157 13.59 -20.37 10.46
C ILE A 157 13.38 -21.66 11.24
N SER A 158 13.95 -21.77 12.45
CA SER A 158 13.81 -22.96 13.29
C SER A 158 12.35 -23.21 13.70
N THR A 159 11.65 -22.15 14.13
CA THR A 159 10.24 -22.22 14.51
C THR A 159 9.37 -22.49 13.27
N TYR A 160 9.62 -21.76 12.18
CA TYR A 160 8.92 -21.91 10.90
C TYR A 160 9.01 -23.37 10.40
N ASN A 161 10.22 -23.90 10.24
CA ASN A 161 10.42 -25.25 9.71
C ASN A 161 9.95 -26.33 10.70
N THR A 162 9.94 -26.05 12.00
CA THR A 162 9.34 -26.98 12.98
C THR A 162 7.83 -27.09 12.76
N ALA A 163 7.11 -25.98 12.52
CA ALA A 163 5.68 -26.03 12.23
C ALA A 163 5.38 -26.81 10.94
N VAL A 164 6.13 -26.55 9.86
CA VAL A 164 6.00 -27.27 8.59
C VAL A 164 6.32 -28.76 8.78
N ARG A 165 7.41 -29.09 9.49
CA ARG A 165 7.80 -30.48 9.78
C ARG A 165 6.76 -31.19 10.63
N GLN A 166 6.17 -30.56 11.65
CA GLN A 166 5.13 -31.20 12.47
C GLN A 166 3.86 -31.46 11.67
N TRP A 167 3.48 -30.55 10.77
CA TRP A 167 2.36 -30.76 9.86
C TRP A 167 2.58 -31.97 8.96
N TRP A 168 3.76 -32.05 8.32
CA TRP A 168 4.14 -33.21 7.51
C TRP A 168 4.28 -34.49 8.34
N GLY A 169 4.96 -34.46 9.47
CA GLY A 169 5.16 -35.62 10.35
C GLY A 169 3.87 -36.14 10.99
N THR A 170 2.76 -35.43 10.84
CA THR A 170 1.43 -35.89 11.23
C THR A 170 0.55 -36.22 10.03
N TRP A 171 1.14 -36.42 8.84
CA TRP A 171 0.48 -36.75 7.57
C TRP A 171 -0.61 -37.83 7.72
N GLU A 172 -0.28 -38.99 8.32
CA GLU A 172 -1.23 -40.10 8.50
C GLU A 172 -2.39 -39.79 9.45
N ARG A 173 -2.24 -38.74 10.26
CA ARG A 173 -3.23 -38.29 11.25
C ARG A 173 -3.67 -36.86 10.99
N GLN A 174 -3.50 -36.36 9.76
CA GLN A 174 -3.75 -34.95 9.45
C GLN A 174 -5.21 -34.55 9.72
N VAL A 175 -6.15 -35.50 9.59
CA VAL A 175 -7.56 -35.33 9.98
C VAL A 175 -7.72 -34.85 11.42
N VAL A 176 -6.89 -35.31 12.37
CA VAL A 176 -6.89 -34.87 13.77
C VAL A 176 -6.50 -33.38 13.88
N ASN A 177 -5.53 -32.95 13.07
CA ASN A 177 -5.13 -31.54 13.00
C ASN A 177 -6.23 -30.68 12.38
N LEU A 178 -6.87 -31.16 11.30
CA LEU A 178 -7.97 -30.46 10.65
C LEU A 178 -9.14 -30.27 11.63
N LYS A 179 -9.58 -31.33 12.32
CA LYS A 179 -10.63 -31.23 13.33
C LYS A 179 -10.28 -30.24 14.43
N ALA A 180 -9.03 -30.21 14.90
CA ALA A 180 -8.59 -29.22 15.88
C ALA A 180 -8.63 -27.78 15.34
N ILE A 181 -8.17 -27.54 14.10
CA ILE A 181 -8.28 -26.22 13.44
C ILE A 181 -9.76 -25.79 13.33
N LEU A 182 -10.64 -26.69 12.90
CA LEU A 182 -12.07 -26.39 12.78
C LEU A 182 -12.71 -26.09 14.14
N GLU A 183 -12.31 -26.78 15.21
CA GLU A 183 -12.75 -26.51 16.59
C GLU A 183 -12.26 -25.16 17.09
N MET A 184 -10.98 -24.81 16.80
CA MET A 184 -10.38 -23.51 17.15
C MET A 184 -11.06 -22.33 16.46
N CYS A 185 -11.77 -22.57 15.36
CA CYS A 185 -12.41 -21.53 14.55
C CYS A 185 -13.93 -21.70 14.49
N ALA A 186 -14.52 -22.56 15.32
CA ALA A 186 -15.94 -22.87 15.28
C ALA A 186 -16.83 -21.74 15.82
N ALA A 187 -16.30 -20.94 16.76
CA ALA A 187 -17.00 -19.80 17.34
C ALA A 187 -15.99 -18.73 17.77
N PRO A 188 -16.42 -17.47 17.95
CA PRO A 188 -15.59 -16.45 18.60
C PRO A 188 -15.20 -16.85 20.03
N ALA A 189 -14.04 -16.37 20.48
CA ALA A 189 -13.57 -16.48 21.87
C ALA A 189 -13.45 -17.92 22.43
N VAL A 190 -13.13 -18.91 21.59
CA VAL A 190 -12.90 -20.28 22.05
C VAL A 190 -11.64 -20.42 22.91
N ASP A 191 -11.70 -21.32 23.89
CA ASP A 191 -10.58 -21.67 24.76
C ASP A 191 -9.58 -22.59 24.02
N LEU A 192 -8.51 -21.97 23.53
CA LEU A 192 -7.44 -22.67 22.82
C LEU A 192 -6.67 -23.66 23.70
N ASP A 193 -6.61 -23.47 25.02
CA ASP A 193 -5.86 -24.39 25.89
C ASP A 193 -6.63 -25.73 26.03
N ILE A 194 -7.96 -25.66 26.16
CA ILE A 194 -8.82 -26.87 26.16
C ILE A 194 -8.64 -27.64 24.85
N ILE A 195 -8.72 -26.96 23.71
CA ILE A 195 -8.59 -27.59 22.38
C ILE A 195 -7.18 -28.17 22.19
N SER A 196 -6.14 -27.42 22.58
CA SER A 196 -4.75 -27.87 22.52
C SER A 196 -4.49 -29.11 23.37
N LYS A 197 -5.06 -29.18 24.58
CA LYS A 197 -5.01 -30.37 25.46
C LYS A 197 -5.74 -31.56 24.83
N LYS A 198 -6.92 -31.34 24.25
CA LYS A 198 -7.71 -32.37 23.56
C LYS A 198 -6.95 -32.94 22.36
N TRP A 199 -6.40 -32.07 21.50
CA TRP A 199 -5.57 -32.46 20.37
C TRP A 199 -4.36 -33.31 20.82
N GLY A 200 -3.66 -32.89 21.87
CA GLY A 200 -2.51 -33.61 22.41
C GLY A 200 -2.84 -35.04 22.86
N LYS A 201 -4.03 -35.25 23.42
CA LYS A 201 -4.52 -36.60 23.81
C LYS A 201 -4.85 -37.48 22.60
N GLN A 202 -5.25 -36.90 21.47
CA GLN A 202 -5.66 -37.63 20.27
C GLN A 202 -4.48 -38.00 19.37
N ILE A 203 -3.52 -37.09 19.18
CA ILE A 203 -2.44 -37.29 18.21
C ILE A 203 -1.49 -38.43 18.59
N LYS A 204 -1.21 -38.60 19.90
CA LYS A 204 -0.34 -39.65 20.49
C LYS A 204 0.91 -40.00 19.66
N HIS A 205 1.60 -38.99 19.13
CA HIS A 205 2.79 -39.17 18.29
C HIS A 205 4.05 -38.70 19.03
N LYS A 206 5.11 -39.52 19.03
CA LYS A 206 6.38 -39.20 19.72
C LYS A 206 7.07 -38.01 19.03
N GLY A 207 7.71 -37.15 19.81
CA GLY A 207 8.54 -36.04 19.29
C GLY A 207 7.80 -34.76 18.84
N LEU A 208 6.46 -34.72 18.89
CA LEU A 208 5.71 -33.50 18.58
C LEU A 208 5.67 -32.54 19.76
N LYS A 209 5.88 -31.24 19.49
CA LYS A 209 5.67 -30.17 20.46
C LYS A 209 4.25 -29.65 20.33
N ARG A 210 3.51 -29.68 21.44
CA ARG A 210 2.19 -29.04 21.52
C ARG A 210 2.28 -27.53 21.32
N ASN A 211 3.30 -26.89 21.89
CA ASN A 211 3.50 -25.46 21.75
C ASN A 211 4.84 -25.18 21.10
N LEU A 212 4.87 -24.16 20.23
CA LEU A 212 6.09 -23.61 19.64
C LEU A 212 6.39 -22.25 20.26
N THR A 213 7.64 -21.82 20.12
CA THR A 213 8.01 -20.44 20.41
C THR A 213 7.27 -19.53 19.45
N ALA A 214 6.57 -18.53 19.97
CA ALA A 214 5.88 -17.56 19.15
C ALA A 214 6.90 -16.53 18.61
N SER A 215 7.35 -16.75 17.37
CA SER A 215 8.39 -15.92 16.76
C SER A 215 7.87 -14.51 16.47
N GLN A 216 8.70 -13.48 16.70
CA GLN A 216 8.40 -12.09 16.34
C GLN A 216 8.11 -11.87 14.84
N LEU A 217 8.49 -12.83 13.98
CA LEU A 217 8.17 -12.79 12.55
C LEU A 217 6.69 -13.07 12.29
N PHE A 218 6.01 -13.85 13.14
CA PHE A 218 4.58 -14.13 13.04
C PHE A 218 3.77 -13.37 14.10
N ASN A 219 4.42 -12.99 15.20
CA ASN A 219 3.82 -12.38 16.38
C ASN A 219 4.58 -11.10 16.73
N PRO A 220 4.42 -10.03 15.95
CA PRO A 220 5.30 -8.87 16.04
C PRO A 220 5.08 -8.05 17.32
N HIS A 221 3.94 -8.23 17.99
CA HIS A 221 3.65 -7.70 19.33
C HIS A 221 4.48 -8.38 20.45
N GLN A 222 5.01 -9.57 20.19
CA GLN A 222 5.77 -10.40 21.13
C GLN A 222 7.30 -10.25 20.94
N GLY A 223 7.74 -9.11 20.41
CA GLY A 223 9.17 -8.79 20.30
C GLY A 223 9.89 -8.96 21.65
N LYS A 224 11.18 -9.29 21.62
CA LYS A 224 12.02 -9.41 22.81
C LYS A 224 12.09 -8.05 23.53
N GLY A 225 11.21 -7.89 24.52
CA GLY A 225 10.88 -6.67 25.25
C GLY A 225 9.71 -7.00 26.18
N GLN A 226 9.47 -6.21 27.22
CA GLN A 226 8.65 -6.53 28.40
C GLN A 226 7.12 -6.76 28.16
N ASN A 227 6.70 -7.19 26.97
CA ASN A 227 5.30 -7.40 26.60
C ASN A 227 4.81 -8.77 27.07
N ARG A 228 4.66 -8.95 28.38
CA ARG A 228 3.72 -9.95 28.91
C ARG A 228 2.34 -9.31 29.00
N THR A 229 1.29 -10.09 28.73
CA THR A 229 -0.12 -9.67 28.92
C THR A 229 -0.42 -9.17 30.34
N LYS A 230 0.43 -9.53 31.31
CA LYS A 230 0.45 -9.01 32.67
C LYS A 230 1.88 -8.65 33.07
N ALA A 231 2.12 -7.41 33.49
CA ALA A 231 3.41 -6.93 33.98
C ALA A 231 3.71 -7.47 35.41
N ASN A 232 3.82 -8.79 35.56
CA ASN A 232 4.01 -9.44 36.85
C ASN A 232 5.42 -10.01 37.08
N ALA A 233 6.32 -9.91 36.10
CA ALA A 233 7.72 -10.30 36.24
C ALA A 233 8.62 -9.67 35.16
N LEU A 234 9.85 -9.31 35.54
CA LEU A 234 10.92 -8.84 34.66
C LEU A 234 11.70 -10.01 34.02
N ALA A 235 11.00 -11.02 33.48
CA ALA A 235 11.64 -12.18 32.86
C ALA A 235 11.50 -12.15 31.34
N MET A 236 12.63 -11.97 30.63
CA MET A 236 12.76 -12.13 29.17
C MET A 236 12.54 -13.61 28.78
N GLY A 237 11.28 -14.03 28.68
CA GLY A 237 10.89 -15.36 28.22
C GLY A 237 10.26 -15.31 26.85
N ASN A 238 10.56 -16.30 26.01
CA ASN A 238 9.82 -16.50 24.76
C ASN A 238 8.40 -16.97 25.07
N GLU A 239 7.40 -16.28 24.53
CA GLU A 239 6.01 -16.72 24.64
C GLU A 239 5.77 -18.01 23.85
N ARG A 240 4.88 -18.86 24.34
CA ARG A 240 4.55 -20.14 23.71
C ARG A 240 3.15 -20.07 23.12
N SER A 241 3.00 -20.55 21.89
CA SER A 241 1.73 -20.59 21.18
C SER A 241 1.41 -22.00 20.73
N PHE A 242 0.12 -22.35 20.63
CA PHE A 242 -0.30 -23.64 20.12
C PHE A 242 0.21 -23.83 18.68
N TRP A 243 0.85 -24.96 18.39
CA TRP A 243 1.59 -25.11 17.13
C TRP A 243 0.70 -25.06 15.89
N LEU A 244 -0.55 -25.51 15.95
CA LEU A 244 -1.49 -25.40 14.82
C LEU A 244 -1.86 -23.94 14.53
N LEU A 245 -1.93 -23.10 15.55
CA LEU A 245 -2.12 -21.66 15.38
C LEU A 245 -0.90 -21.02 14.69
N GLU A 246 0.31 -21.40 15.10
CA GLU A 246 1.54 -20.96 14.43
C GLU A 246 1.65 -21.51 13.00
N TYR A 247 1.16 -22.72 12.74
CA TYR A 247 1.10 -23.29 11.39
C TYR A 247 0.16 -22.47 10.49
N LEU A 248 -1.03 -22.08 10.97
CA LEU A 248 -1.91 -21.19 10.21
C LEU A 248 -1.23 -19.86 9.89
N LYS A 249 -0.46 -19.28 10.83
CA LYS A 249 0.32 -18.05 10.56
C LYS A 249 1.40 -18.28 9.50
N VAL A 250 2.08 -19.42 9.56
CA VAL A 250 3.07 -19.83 8.56
C VAL A 250 2.43 -19.94 7.17
N VAL A 251 1.26 -20.58 7.04
CA VAL A 251 0.52 -20.64 5.78
C VAL A 251 0.10 -19.24 5.33
N GLY A 252 -0.52 -18.45 6.22
CA GLY A 252 -0.96 -17.09 5.93
C GLY A 252 0.16 -16.16 5.47
N LEU A 253 1.38 -16.35 5.97
CA LEU A 253 2.55 -15.56 5.54
C LEU A 253 2.77 -15.66 4.02
N TRP A 254 2.60 -16.84 3.44
CA TRP A 254 2.73 -17.04 2.00
C TRP A 254 1.53 -16.55 1.20
N GLN A 255 0.38 -16.35 1.84
CA GLN A 255 -0.85 -15.93 1.19
C GLN A 255 -0.98 -14.40 1.11
N CYS A 256 -0.56 -13.66 2.15
CA CYS A 256 -0.91 -12.24 2.26
C CYS A 256 0.20 -11.32 2.78
N ALA A 257 1.44 -11.80 2.94
CA ALA A 257 2.56 -10.97 3.35
C ALA A 257 3.47 -10.56 2.17
N VAL A 258 3.88 -9.29 2.15
CA VAL A 258 4.86 -8.74 1.22
C VAL A 258 6.03 -8.14 1.99
N PRO A 259 7.06 -8.94 2.30
CA PRO A 259 8.28 -8.42 2.91
C PRO A 259 9.10 -7.62 1.90
N ARG A 260 9.76 -6.55 2.35
CA ARG A 260 10.68 -5.72 1.55
C ARG A 260 11.85 -5.24 2.39
N THR A 261 12.97 -4.97 1.74
CA THR A 261 14.11 -4.29 2.37
C THR A 261 13.98 -2.79 2.15
N VAL A 262 14.31 -1.99 3.15
CA VAL A 262 14.29 -0.53 3.05
C VAL A 262 15.55 -0.07 2.31
N ARG A 263 15.40 0.76 1.27
CA ARG A 263 16.54 1.34 0.55
C ARG A 263 17.30 2.30 1.47
N GLY A 264 18.63 2.21 1.47
CA GLY A 264 19.49 3.10 2.27
C GLY A 264 19.82 2.58 3.67
N GLY A 265 19.44 1.35 4.01
CA GLY A 265 19.82 0.68 5.26
C GLY A 265 19.60 -0.83 5.22
N ASP A 266 19.85 -1.49 6.35
CA ASP A 266 19.62 -2.93 6.53
C ASP A 266 18.20 -3.25 7.02
N ASP A 267 17.36 -2.24 7.21
CA ASP A 267 16.00 -2.36 7.73
C ASP A 267 15.09 -3.16 6.78
N ARG A 268 14.08 -3.80 7.37
CA ARG A 268 13.05 -4.54 6.64
C ARG A 268 11.67 -4.05 7.04
N LYS A 269 10.74 -4.10 6.09
CA LYS A 269 9.31 -3.89 6.36
C LYS A 269 8.52 -5.09 5.85
N THR A 270 7.51 -5.49 6.58
CA THR A 270 6.55 -6.51 6.13
C THR A 270 5.17 -5.92 6.12
N TYR A 271 4.55 -5.90 4.94
CA TYR A 271 3.17 -5.48 4.73
C TYR A 271 2.28 -6.71 4.72
N VAL A 272 1.26 -6.76 5.57
CA VAL A 272 0.26 -7.84 5.58
C VAL A 272 -1.10 -7.24 5.30
N LEU A 273 -1.73 -7.73 4.23
CA LEU A 273 -2.98 -7.19 3.72
C LEU A 273 -4.15 -7.49 4.66
N SER A 274 -4.82 -6.44 5.16
CA SER A 274 -5.98 -6.57 6.05
C SER A 274 -7.29 -6.59 5.24
N PRO A 275 -8.01 -7.74 5.20
CA PRO A 275 -9.23 -7.87 4.42
C PRO A 275 -10.39 -7.11 5.06
N MET A 276 -11.33 -6.60 4.27
CA MET A 276 -12.64 -6.10 4.75
C MET A 276 -13.77 -6.99 4.25
N SER A 277 -13.85 -7.20 2.94
CA SER A 277 -14.75 -8.17 2.32
C SER A 277 -14.22 -8.55 0.95
N ILE A 278 -13.53 -9.69 0.86
CA ILE A 278 -12.91 -10.16 -0.38
C ILE A 278 -13.00 -11.68 -0.47
N THR A 279 -13.13 -12.21 -1.69
CA THR A 279 -12.99 -13.65 -1.91
C THR A 279 -11.50 -14.04 -1.90
N LEU A 280 -11.18 -15.27 -1.49
CA LEU A 280 -9.81 -15.78 -1.53
C LEU A 280 -9.26 -15.80 -2.97
N ALA A 281 -10.11 -16.07 -3.97
CA ALA A 281 -9.75 -16.08 -5.38
C ALA A 281 -9.34 -14.68 -5.87
N ALA A 282 -10.20 -13.67 -5.66
CA ALA A 282 -9.90 -12.29 -6.01
C ALA A 282 -8.65 -11.77 -5.27
N HIS A 283 -8.52 -12.08 -3.97
CA HIS A 283 -7.29 -11.77 -3.22
C HIS A 283 -6.05 -12.34 -3.91
N LYS A 284 -6.02 -13.64 -4.21
CA LYS A 284 -4.86 -14.30 -4.84
C LYS A 284 -4.46 -13.61 -6.15
N ALA A 285 -5.43 -13.28 -7.00
CA ALA A 285 -5.19 -12.62 -8.27
C ALA A 285 -4.65 -11.19 -8.13
N VAL A 286 -5.29 -10.36 -7.30
CA VAL A 286 -4.86 -8.97 -7.05
C VAL A 286 -3.50 -8.94 -6.36
N PHE A 287 -3.35 -9.74 -5.29
CA PHE A 287 -2.18 -9.75 -4.45
C PHE A 287 -0.92 -10.25 -5.19
N GLN A 288 -1.05 -11.23 -6.08
CA GLN A 288 0.07 -11.71 -6.88
C GLN A 288 0.62 -10.60 -7.79
N THR A 289 -0.27 -9.88 -8.48
CA THR A 289 0.09 -8.75 -9.35
C THR A 289 0.71 -7.61 -8.54
N PHE A 290 0.08 -7.21 -7.43
CA PHE A 290 0.59 -6.19 -6.51
C PHE A 290 1.99 -6.55 -5.98
N SER A 291 2.16 -7.76 -5.46
CA SER A 291 3.42 -8.22 -4.89
C SER A 291 4.51 -8.37 -5.95
N GLY A 292 4.15 -8.59 -7.22
CA GLY A 292 5.11 -8.56 -8.33
C GLY A 292 5.58 -7.14 -8.68
N ARG A 293 4.74 -6.13 -8.46
CA ARG A 293 5.01 -4.72 -8.81
C ARG A 293 5.67 -3.93 -7.67
N LEU A 294 5.36 -4.22 -6.41
CA LEU A 294 5.95 -3.50 -5.28
C LEU A 294 7.45 -3.78 -5.21
N TRP A 295 8.29 -2.74 -5.18
CA TRP A 295 9.74 -2.87 -5.08
C TRP A 295 10.30 -2.22 -3.82
N ASN A 296 11.59 -2.44 -3.57
CA ASN A 296 12.29 -1.83 -2.44
C ASN A 296 12.44 -0.32 -2.67
N GLU A 297 12.00 0.47 -1.70
CA GLU A 297 12.09 1.93 -1.66
C GLU A 297 12.51 2.40 -0.27
N THR A 298 12.69 3.71 -0.09
CA THR A 298 12.91 4.32 1.23
C THR A 298 11.70 4.13 2.15
N ALA A 299 11.88 4.29 3.45
CA ALA A 299 10.96 3.77 4.46
C ALA A 299 9.54 4.32 4.31
N VAL A 300 9.37 5.64 4.27
CA VAL A 300 8.05 6.29 4.21
C VAL A 300 7.49 6.22 2.80
N LYS A 301 8.33 6.43 1.77
CA LYS A 301 7.93 6.31 0.37
C LYS A 301 7.32 4.95 0.05
N MET A 302 7.93 3.87 0.54
CA MET A 302 7.43 2.52 0.32
C MET A 302 6.05 2.30 0.95
N ASP A 303 5.74 2.92 2.10
CA ASP A 303 4.41 2.85 2.72
C ASP A 303 3.37 3.51 1.80
N CYS A 304 3.66 4.72 1.32
CA CYS A 304 2.76 5.46 0.43
C CYS A 304 2.53 4.72 -0.91
N VAL A 305 3.61 4.23 -1.52
CA VAL A 305 3.54 3.49 -2.78
C VAL A 305 2.79 2.17 -2.61
N ALA A 306 2.97 1.44 -1.49
CA ALA A 306 2.26 0.19 -1.26
C ALA A 306 0.73 0.39 -1.26
N ALA A 307 0.23 1.42 -0.56
CA ALA A 307 -1.20 1.72 -0.50
C ALA A 307 -1.77 2.13 -1.87
N LEU A 308 -1.08 3.04 -2.57
CA LEU A 308 -1.49 3.50 -3.90
C LEU A 308 -1.46 2.37 -4.93
N LEU A 309 -0.38 1.58 -4.94
CA LEU A 309 -0.17 0.50 -5.91
C LEU A 309 -1.17 -0.64 -5.72
N TYR A 310 -1.49 -1.00 -4.47
CA TYR A 310 -2.52 -2.01 -4.22
C TYR A 310 -3.88 -1.54 -4.73
N THR A 311 -4.25 -0.29 -4.41
CA THR A 311 -5.50 0.33 -4.88
C THR A 311 -5.59 0.32 -6.40
N LYS A 312 -4.52 0.72 -7.10
CA LYS A 312 -4.46 0.67 -8.57
C LYS A 312 -4.65 -0.77 -9.08
N THR A 313 -3.99 -1.75 -8.47
CA THR A 313 -4.08 -3.16 -8.88
C THR A 313 -5.48 -3.72 -8.66
N LEU A 314 -6.14 -3.32 -7.58
CA LEU A 314 -7.51 -3.70 -7.28
C LEU A 314 -8.50 -3.12 -8.31
N LEU A 315 -8.33 -1.85 -8.68
CA LEU A 315 -9.11 -1.19 -9.73
C LEU A 315 -8.90 -1.84 -11.12
N GLU A 316 -7.67 -2.24 -11.44
CA GLU A 316 -7.38 -2.97 -12.68
C GLU A 316 -8.07 -4.34 -12.74
N TYR A 317 -8.10 -5.07 -11.62
CA TYR A 317 -8.83 -6.32 -11.52
C TYR A 317 -10.34 -6.10 -11.73
N SER A 318 -10.90 -5.04 -11.11
CA SER A 318 -12.30 -4.63 -11.33
C SER A 318 -12.59 -4.37 -12.82
N GLU A 319 -11.73 -3.60 -13.48
CA GLU A 319 -11.90 -3.20 -14.87
C GLU A 319 -11.89 -4.38 -15.84
N ALA A 320 -11.13 -5.44 -15.54
CA ALA A 320 -11.01 -6.63 -16.37
C ALA A 320 -12.29 -7.49 -16.46
N GLY A 321 -13.44 -6.98 -16.01
CA GLY A 321 -14.74 -7.65 -16.08
C GLY A 321 -15.01 -8.60 -14.92
N GLN A 322 -14.19 -8.56 -13.88
CA GLN A 322 -14.32 -9.42 -12.69
C GLN A 322 -15.16 -8.73 -11.58
N TYR A 323 -16.08 -7.84 -11.97
CA TYR A 323 -16.99 -7.12 -11.07
C TYR A 323 -17.84 -8.07 -10.21
N ASP A 324 -18.25 -9.23 -10.74
CA ASP A 324 -19.03 -10.21 -9.97
C ASP A 324 -18.28 -10.75 -8.74
N GLU A 325 -16.94 -10.76 -8.78
CA GLU A 325 -16.09 -11.20 -7.66
C GLU A 325 -15.73 -10.07 -6.70
N LEU A 326 -15.50 -8.87 -7.23
CA LEU A 326 -15.27 -7.66 -6.47
C LEU A 326 -16.50 -6.76 -6.57
N ASP A 327 -17.48 -7.08 -5.75
CA ASP A 327 -18.66 -6.26 -5.56
C ASP A 327 -18.27 -4.91 -4.95
N PHE A 328 -18.05 -3.91 -5.81
CA PHE A 328 -17.79 -2.53 -5.40
C PHE A 328 -19.07 -1.73 -5.18
N GLU A 329 -20.28 -2.32 -5.24
CA GLU A 329 -21.61 -1.67 -5.24
C GLU A 329 -21.73 -0.46 -4.28
N GLY A 330 -21.25 0.72 -4.70
CA GLY A 330 -21.25 1.95 -3.88
C GLY A 330 -20.25 1.97 -2.70
N TYR A 331 -19.18 1.18 -2.71
CA TYR A 331 -18.32 0.99 -1.54
C TYR A 331 -16.84 1.38 -1.76
N GLY A 332 -16.31 1.26 -2.97
CA GLY A 332 -14.93 1.64 -3.29
C GLY A 332 -13.84 0.67 -2.74
N PRO A 333 -12.56 0.84 -3.16
CA PRO A 333 -11.43 -0.02 -2.78
C PRO A 333 -11.27 -0.29 -1.29
N ASP A 334 -11.50 0.70 -0.44
CA ASP A 334 -11.27 0.63 1.01
C ASP A 334 -12.30 -0.23 1.77
N ARG A 335 -13.36 -0.67 1.09
CA ARG A 335 -14.37 -1.59 1.62
C ARG A 335 -14.15 -3.05 1.23
N VAL A 336 -13.29 -3.29 0.24
CA VAL A 336 -12.81 -4.64 -0.08
C VAL A 336 -11.62 -4.99 0.81
N VAL A 337 -10.70 -4.04 1.00
CA VAL A 337 -9.49 -4.17 1.82
C VAL A 337 -9.29 -2.89 2.62
N SER A 338 -9.01 -3.00 3.92
CA SER A 338 -8.82 -1.81 4.76
C SER A 338 -7.44 -1.18 4.59
N GLY A 339 -6.42 -1.99 4.29
CA GLY A 339 -5.04 -1.54 4.13
C GLY A 339 -4.04 -2.62 4.50
N PHE A 340 -2.91 -2.19 5.08
CA PHE A 340 -1.81 -3.04 5.49
C PHE A 340 -1.47 -2.86 6.96
N HIS A 341 -1.37 -3.96 7.70
CA HIS A 341 -0.53 -3.99 8.89
C HIS A 341 0.93 -3.99 8.44
N VAL A 342 1.74 -3.10 9.02
CA VAL A 342 3.15 -2.93 8.67
C VAL A 342 4.00 -3.12 9.91
N THR A 343 4.94 -4.06 9.83
CA THR A 343 5.99 -4.19 10.85
C THR A 343 7.33 -3.80 10.27
N GLN A 344 8.00 -2.86 10.92
CA GLN A 344 9.37 -2.50 10.63
C GLN A 344 10.34 -3.22 11.56
N TYR A 345 11.34 -3.85 10.96
CA TYR A 345 12.44 -4.52 11.63
C TYR A 345 13.72 -3.75 11.39
N LYS A 346 14.43 -3.44 12.48
CA LYS A 346 15.76 -2.83 12.42
C LYS A 346 16.81 -3.84 12.82
N LEU A 347 17.92 -3.84 12.09
CA LEU A 347 19.09 -4.64 12.44
C LEU A 347 19.85 -3.91 13.56
N LEU A 348 19.47 -4.17 14.82
CA LEU A 348 20.11 -3.53 15.99
C LEU A 348 21.44 -4.16 16.38
N SER A 349 21.68 -5.40 15.96
CA SER A 349 22.95 -6.07 16.13
C SER A 349 23.28 -6.84 14.85
N ARG A 350 24.56 -7.16 14.65
CA ARG A 350 25.01 -7.98 13.51
C ARG A 350 24.23 -9.29 13.33
N ASN A 351 23.60 -9.78 14.39
CA ASN A 351 23.04 -11.13 14.48
C ASN A 351 21.51 -11.18 14.67
N ALA A 352 20.83 -10.05 14.85
CA ALA A 352 19.41 -10.06 15.18
C ALA A 352 18.67 -8.80 14.71
N TYR A 353 17.60 -9.03 13.95
CA TYR A 353 16.56 -8.05 13.71
C TYR A 353 15.63 -7.91 14.92
N THR A 354 15.18 -6.70 15.20
CA THR A 354 14.19 -6.40 16.23
C THR A 354 13.02 -5.65 15.60
N ALA A 355 11.79 -6.07 15.90
CA ALA A 355 10.59 -5.30 15.53
C ALA A 355 10.59 -3.99 16.32
N LEU A 356 10.64 -2.85 15.62
CA LEU A 356 10.66 -1.51 16.24
C LEU A 356 9.35 -0.75 16.12
N ASN A 357 8.57 -1.02 15.08
CA ASN A 357 7.35 -0.29 14.80
C ASN A 357 6.27 -1.23 14.25
N LEU A 358 5.06 -1.07 14.78
CA LEU A 358 3.83 -1.66 14.27
C LEU A 358 2.91 -0.52 13.85
N ALA A 359 2.62 -0.44 12.56
CA ALA A 359 1.75 0.58 11.99
C ALA A 359 0.62 -0.06 11.20
N PHE A 360 -0.41 0.74 10.93
CA PHE A 360 -1.44 0.41 9.96
C PHE A 360 -1.45 1.50 8.88
N ILE A 361 -1.41 1.09 7.61
CA ILE A 361 -1.48 1.99 6.46
C ILE A 361 -2.78 1.70 5.73
N GLY A 362 -3.72 2.66 5.76
CA GLY A 362 -5.01 2.51 5.10
C GLY A 362 -4.90 2.62 3.58
N LEU A 363 -5.81 1.96 2.85
CA LEU A 363 -6.02 2.31 1.45
C LEU A 363 -6.61 3.73 1.34
N PRO A 364 -6.27 4.48 0.28
CA PRO A 364 -6.81 5.81 0.02
C PRO A 364 -8.33 5.78 -0.09
N ARG A 365 -9.00 6.37 0.92
CA ARG A 365 -10.47 6.49 0.93
C ARG A 365 -11.02 7.65 0.09
N TRP A 366 -10.14 8.50 -0.45
CA TRP A 366 -10.49 9.56 -1.40
C TRP A 366 -10.73 9.01 -2.82
N THR A 367 -10.57 7.70 -3.01
CA THR A 367 -10.96 7.00 -4.24
C THR A 367 -12.45 7.09 -4.51
N GLY A 368 -13.27 7.28 -3.47
CA GLY A 368 -14.72 7.40 -3.60
C GLY A 368 -15.36 6.11 -4.11
N GLU A 369 -16.56 6.24 -4.66
CA GLU A 369 -17.29 5.15 -5.29
C GLU A 369 -16.96 5.19 -6.79
N ALA A 370 -16.30 4.15 -7.29
CA ALA A 370 -16.06 3.97 -8.71
C ALA A 370 -17.07 2.96 -9.24
N THR A 371 -18.13 3.46 -9.90
CA THR A 371 -19.29 2.66 -10.33
C THR A 371 -19.27 2.39 -11.84
N THR A 372 -18.55 3.21 -12.59
CA THR A 372 -18.39 3.05 -14.04
C THR A 372 -16.95 2.73 -14.43
N ARG A 373 -16.78 2.08 -15.58
CA ARG A 373 -15.45 1.79 -16.14
C ARG A 373 -14.62 3.06 -16.36
N GLU A 374 -15.28 4.15 -16.79
CA GLU A 374 -14.62 5.43 -17.03
C GLU A 374 -14.13 6.06 -15.72
N GLU A 375 -14.94 6.03 -14.66
CA GLU A 375 -14.52 6.46 -13.31
C GLU A 375 -13.32 5.65 -12.81
N VAL A 376 -13.33 4.33 -12.99
CA VAL A 376 -12.21 3.44 -12.64
C VAL A 376 -10.94 3.84 -13.40
N ARG A 377 -11.04 4.06 -14.71
CA ARG A 377 -9.92 4.48 -15.55
C ARG A 377 -9.32 5.80 -15.06
N LEU A 378 -10.16 6.81 -14.87
CA LEU A 378 -9.74 8.14 -14.45
C LEU A 378 -9.11 8.11 -13.04
N LEU A 379 -9.68 7.31 -12.13
CA LEU A 379 -9.10 7.14 -10.80
C LEU A 379 -7.71 6.48 -10.83
N LYS A 380 -7.50 5.52 -11.73
CA LYS A 380 -6.17 4.93 -11.96
C LYS A 380 -5.16 5.97 -12.42
N GLU A 381 -5.56 6.91 -13.27
CA GLU A 381 -4.70 8.02 -13.72
C GLU A 381 -4.34 8.98 -12.57
N VAL A 382 -5.31 9.29 -11.70
CA VAL A 382 -5.04 10.07 -10.47
C VAL A 382 -4.04 9.34 -9.58
N ILE A 383 -4.25 8.05 -9.30
CA ILE A 383 -3.33 7.25 -8.48
C ILE A 383 -1.93 7.19 -9.11
N GLU A 384 -1.83 7.12 -10.44
CA GLU A 384 -0.56 7.11 -11.14
C GLU A 384 0.20 8.43 -11.06
N GLU A 385 -0.48 9.57 -11.20
CA GLU A 385 0.12 10.88 -10.94
C GLU A 385 0.70 10.95 -9.52
N HIS A 386 -0.09 10.51 -8.53
CA HIS A 386 0.34 10.49 -7.14
C HIS A 386 1.54 9.56 -6.92
N CYS A 387 1.55 8.35 -7.50
CA CYS A 387 2.71 7.48 -7.47
C CYS A 387 3.97 8.17 -8.04
N ASN A 388 3.84 8.83 -9.18
CA ASN A 388 4.95 9.53 -9.83
C ASN A 388 5.50 10.68 -8.96
N ILE A 389 4.61 11.47 -8.35
CA ILE A 389 4.97 12.56 -7.44
C ILE A 389 5.72 12.01 -6.21
N ILE A 390 5.17 11.00 -5.56
CA ILE A 390 5.76 10.38 -4.37
C ILE A 390 7.09 9.72 -4.67
N SER A 391 7.21 9.05 -5.82
CA SER A 391 8.46 8.45 -6.27
C SER A 391 9.55 9.49 -6.52
N ALA A 392 9.21 10.70 -6.98
CA ALA A 392 10.15 11.77 -7.26
C ALA A 392 10.71 12.48 -6.02
N ILE A 393 10.07 12.38 -4.85
CA ILE A 393 10.52 13.06 -3.63
C ILE A 393 11.75 12.38 -3.01
N ASP A 394 12.78 13.15 -2.71
CA ASP A 394 13.98 12.65 -2.03
C ASP A 394 13.78 12.57 -0.49
N GLU A 395 13.53 11.34 0.01
CA GLU A 395 13.34 11.08 1.45
C GLU A 395 14.64 11.26 2.27
N THR A 396 15.81 11.32 1.64
CA THR A 396 17.08 11.47 2.39
C THR A 396 17.25 12.87 2.98
N ARG A 397 16.52 13.85 2.46
CA ARG A 397 16.48 15.22 2.96
C ARG A 397 15.31 15.40 3.92
N SER A 398 15.52 16.15 5.00
CA SER A 398 14.50 16.37 6.03
C SER A 398 13.18 16.96 5.48
N ASN A 399 13.26 17.82 4.45
CA ASN A 399 12.08 18.37 3.80
C ASN A 399 11.27 17.27 3.07
N GLY A 400 11.93 16.43 2.25
CA GLY A 400 11.27 15.34 1.54
C GLY A 400 10.72 14.27 2.48
N TYR A 401 11.44 13.94 3.56
CA TYR A 401 10.93 13.06 4.62
C TYR A 401 9.63 13.58 5.23
N ASN A 402 9.59 14.86 5.63
CA ASN A 402 8.39 15.47 6.23
C ASN A 402 7.21 15.52 5.25
N LEU A 403 7.45 15.78 3.95
CA LEU A 403 6.41 15.70 2.93
C LEU A 403 5.82 14.30 2.84
N LEU A 404 6.67 13.28 2.78
CA LEU A 404 6.20 11.89 2.68
C LEU A 404 5.41 11.47 3.93
N LEU A 405 5.76 11.95 5.12
CA LEU A 405 4.97 11.72 6.33
C LEU A 405 3.57 12.35 6.24
N GLN A 406 3.48 13.63 5.85
CA GLN A 406 2.18 14.30 5.65
C GLN A 406 1.31 13.56 4.64
N TYR A 407 1.92 13.10 3.55
CA TYR A 407 1.20 12.32 2.55
C TYR A 407 0.76 10.94 3.06
N ARG A 408 1.60 10.27 3.85
CA ARG A 408 1.26 8.99 4.51
C ARG A 408 0.07 9.14 5.46
N ASP A 409 0.02 10.23 6.21
CA ASP A 409 -1.09 10.56 7.11
C ASP A 409 -2.37 10.88 6.34
N PHE A 410 -2.26 11.60 5.22
CA PHE A 410 -3.37 11.82 4.30
C PHE A 410 -3.96 10.51 3.77
N LEU A 411 -3.13 9.58 3.31
CA LEU A 411 -3.57 8.27 2.80
C LEU A 411 -4.38 7.49 3.83
N SER A 412 -3.89 7.44 5.07
CA SER A 412 -4.45 6.56 6.11
C SER A 412 -5.58 7.21 6.92
N GLY A 413 -5.57 8.54 7.07
CA GLY A 413 -6.38 9.24 8.07
C GLY A 413 -7.62 9.95 7.55
N ARG A 414 -7.86 10.00 6.22
CA ARG A 414 -8.87 10.91 5.61
C ARG A 414 -8.66 12.39 6.00
N GLN A 415 -7.43 12.79 6.32
CA GLN A 415 -7.17 14.16 6.77
C GLN A 415 -6.81 15.05 5.57
N LEU A 416 -7.81 15.74 5.00
CA LEU A 416 -7.57 16.76 3.97
C LEU A 416 -6.55 17.82 4.43
N GLY A 417 -6.52 18.15 5.73
CA GLY A 417 -5.49 19.02 6.30
C GLY A 417 -4.06 18.50 6.03
N ALA A 418 -3.80 17.21 6.20
CA ALA A 418 -2.49 16.61 5.91
C ALA A 418 -2.16 16.68 4.41
N PHE A 419 -3.16 16.55 3.53
CA PHE A 419 -2.97 16.77 2.10
C PHE A 419 -2.62 18.21 1.76
N PHE A 420 -3.28 19.18 2.42
CA PHE A 420 -3.00 20.59 2.19
C PHE A 420 -1.63 21.01 2.73
N GLU A 421 -1.21 20.49 3.88
CA GLU A 421 0.18 20.63 4.35
C GLU A 421 1.16 20.08 3.32
N PHE A 422 0.89 18.87 2.81
CA PHE A 422 1.70 18.27 1.76
C PHE A 422 1.72 19.12 0.49
N ALA A 423 0.59 19.60 -0.01
CA ALA A 423 0.50 20.38 -1.25
C ALA A 423 1.28 21.69 -1.15
N VAL A 424 1.17 22.39 -0.02
CA VAL A 424 1.91 23.64 0.25
C VAL A 424 3.41 23.37 0.37
N GLY A 425 3.82 22.32 1.08
CA GLY A 425 5.24 21.96 1.19
C GLY A 425 5.81 21.45 -0.15
N TYR A 426 5.03 20.69 -0.90
CA TYR A 426 5.42 20.13 -2.18
C TYR A 426 5.61 21.23 -3.23
N SER A 427 4.85 22.32 -3.16
CA SER A 427 5.02 23.45 -4.08
C SER A 427 6.38 24.15 -3.92
N GLN A 428 6.87 24.25 -2.69
CA GLN A 428 8.21 24.74 -2.39
C GLN A 428 9.28 23.75 -2.85
N TYR A 429 9.06 22.47 -2.57
CA TYR A 429 9.94 21.39 -3.03
C TYR A 429 10.09 21.39 -4.56
N LEU A 430 8.98 21.41 -5.29
CA LEU A 430 8.93 21.49 -6.74
C LEU A 430 9.74 22.68 -7.27
N THR A 431 9.55 23.87 -6.69
CA THR A 431 10.25 25.08 -7.11
C THR A 431 11.77 24.94 -6.92
N SER A 432 12.20 24.43 -5.76
CA SER A 432 13.61 24.20 -5.44
C SER A 432 14.25 23.13 -6.34
N GLU A 433 13.55 22.03 -6.62
CA GLU A 433 14.05 20.97 -7.49
C GLU A 433 14.17 21.47 -8.94
N TRP A 434 13.23 22.29 -9.42
CA TRP A 434 13.33 22.91 -10.75
C TRP A 434 14.48 23.92 -10.85
N GLU A 435 14.76 24.66 -9.78
CA GLU A 435 15.93 25.53 -9.71
C GLU A 435 17.24 24.74 -9.78
N ALA A 436 17.27 23.54 -9.17
CA ALA A 436 18.37 22.60 -9.28
C ALA A 436 18.43 21.84 -10.63
N GLY A 437 17.53 22.15 -11.59
CA GLY A 437 17.48 21.52 -12.90
C GLY A 437 16.76 20.15 -12.94
N HIS A 438 16.15 19.73 -11.84
CA HIS A 438 15.50 18.43 -11.69
C HIS A 438 14.07 18.40 -12.26
N ARG A 439 13.96 18.44 -13.60
CA ARG A 439 12.70 18.56 -14.33
C ARG A 439 11.79 17.32 -14.30
N TRP A 440 12.27 16.21 -13.74
CA TRP A 440 11.46 15.00 -13.54
C TRP A 440 10.45 15.14 -12.41
N VAL A 441 10.63 16.10 -11.49
CA VAL A 441 9.64 16.44 -10.47
C VAL A 441 8.50 17.20 -11.16
N ARG A 442 7.27 16.71 -11.05
CA ARG A 442 6.11 17.23 -11.80
C ARG A 442 5.07 17.84 -10.86
N PRO A 443 4.44 18.97 -11.21
CA PRO A 443 3.27 19.45 -10.49
C PRO A 443 2.08 18.50 -10.68
N PHE A 444 1.18 18.51 -9.70
CA PHE A 444 -0.16 17.93 -9.82
C PHE A 444 -0.91 18.53 -11.00
N ARG A 445 -1.91 17.82 -11.54
CA ARG A 445 -2.86 18.40 -12.49
C ARG A 445 -4.13 18.90 -11.78
N THR A 446 -4.68 20.01 -12.26
CA THR A 446 -5.90 20.59 -11.69
C THR A 446 -7.12 19.68 -11.81
N ASP A 447 -7.30 19.02 -12.94
CA ASP A 447 -8.41 18.09 -13.18
C ASP A 447 -8.35 16.87 -12.26
N PHE A 448 -7.14 16.39 -11.94
CA PHE A 448 -6.93 15.27 -11.02
C PHE A 448 -7.13 15.68 -9.56
N LEU A 449 -6.64 16.87 -9.17
CA LEU A 449 -6.89 17.44 -7.85
C LEU A 449 -8.38 17.66 -7.60
N GLY A 450 -9.12 18.19 -8.59
CA GLY A 450 -10.56 18.40 -8.48
C GLY A 450 -11.32 17.12 -8.18
N ARG A 451 -11.01 16.03 -8.89
CA ARG A 451 -11.60 14.71 -8.62
C ARG A 451 -11.31 14.23 -7.20
N LEU A 452 -10.05 14.29 -6.77
CA LEU A 452 -9.65 13.89 -5.43
C LEU A 452 -10.41 14.68 -4.36
N ILE A 453 -10.51 15.99 -4.53
CA ILE A 453 -11.17 16.89 -3.56
C ILE A 453 -12.67 16.63 -3.51
N VAL A 454 -13.34 16.50 -4.66
CA VAL A 454 -14.79 16.24 -4.74
C VAL A 454 -15.14 14.86 -4.20
N ASN A 455 -14.35 13.83 -4.52
CA ASN A 455 -14.54 12.48 -3.99
C ASN A 455 -14.32 12.41 -2.47
N HIS A 456 -13.43 13.25 -1.94
CA HIS A 456 -13.23 13.34 -0.51
C HIS A 456 -14.36 14.12 0.19
N GLN A 457 -14.75 15.26 -0.38
CA GLN A 457 -15.73 16.16 0.22
C GLN A 457 -16.50 16.95 -0.85
N ARG A 458 -17.69 16.45 -1.20
CA ARG A 458 -18.54 16.97 -2.28
C ARG A 458 -18.86 18.46 -2.18
N LYS A 459 -19.02 19.02 -0.97
CA LYS A 459 -19.29 20.46 -0.77
C LYS A 459 -18.17 21.38 -1.27
N LEU A 460 -16.93 20.88 -1.37
CA LEU A 460 -15.82 21.69 -1.88
C LEU A 460 -15.87 21.88 -3.41
N LYS A 461 -16.81 21.21 -4.09
CA LYS A 461 -17.07 21.37 -5.52
C LYS A 461 -17.36 22.83 -5.89
N GLU A 462 -18.15 23.52 -5.07
CA GLU A 462 -18.55 24.92 -5.32
C GLU A 462 -17.35 25.87 -5.32
N ILE A 463 -16.37 25.62 -4.45
CA ILE A 463 -15.12 26.40 -4.41
C ILE A 463 -14.35 26.23 -5.73
N ILE A 464 -14.13 24.99 -6.17
CA ILE A 464 -13.27 24.71 -7.33
C ILE A 464 -13.94 25.03 -8.67
N GLU A 465 -15.28 25.09 -8.71
CA GLU A 465 -16.06 25.50 -9.88
C GLU A 465 -16.31 27.01 -9.95
N SER A 466 -16.06 27.76 -8.87
CA SER A 466 -16.17 29.22 -8.88
C SER A 466 -15.16 29.85 -9.84
N GLN A 467 -15.66 30.66 -10.78
CA GLN A 467 -14.83 31.34 -11.76
C GLN A 467 -13.81 32.29 -11.09
N GLY A 468 -14.22 32.99 -10.03
CA GLY A 468 -13.32 33.88 -9.29
C GLY A 468 -12.19 33.12 -8.60
N PHE A 469 -12.50 31.98 -7.99
CA PHE A 469 -11.48 31.07 -7.43
C PHE A 469 -10.50 30.59 -8.50
N GLN A 470 -11.00 30.15 -9.65
CA GLN A 470 -10.18 29.68 -10.77
C GLN A 470 -9.27 30.79 -11.31
N ASN A 471 -9.78 32.02 -11.42
CA ASN A 471 -9.01 33.18 -11.88
C ASN A 471 -7.90 33.54 -10.88
N VAL A 472 -8.17 33.51 -9.57
CA VAL A 472 -7.14 33.73 -8.54
C VAL A 472 -6.10 32.60 -8.55
N ALA A 473 -6.52 31.34 -8.67
CA ALA A 473 -5.60 30.21 -8.79
C ALA A 473 -4.73 30.29 -10.06
N TYR A 474 -5.31 30.73 -11.19
CA TYR A 474 -4.58 31.04 -12.41
C TYR A 474 -3.50 32.09 -12.16
N ALA A 475 -3.85 33.21 -11.52
CA ALA A 475 -2.89 34.29 -11.24
C ALA A 475 -1.74 33.79 -10.36
N ILE A 476 -2.01 33.03 -9.29
CA ILE A 476 -0.98 32.41 -8.45
C ILE A 476 -0.03 31.55 -9.30
N ARG A 477 -0.57 30.72 -10.20
CA ARG A 477 0.21 29.84 -11.08
C ARG A 477 1.12 30.61 -12.03
N TYR A 478 0.60 31.67 -12.62
CA TYR A 478 1.31 32.54 -13.55
C TYR A 478 2.27 33.52 -12.86
N SER A 479 2.27 33.58 -11.54
CA SER A 479 3.28 34.27 -10.74
C SER A 479 4.32 33.35 -10.10
N THR A 480 4.14 32.03 -10.18
CA THR A 480 4.97 31.07 -9.46
C THR A 480 5.53 30.01 -10.41
N ILE A 481 4.80 28.91 -10.62
CA ILE A 481 5.30 27.73 -11.32
C ILE A 481 5.47 27.96 -12.83
N ILE A 482 4.65 28.79 -13.48
CA ILE A 482 4.77 28.98 -14.94
C ILE A 482 6.07 29.74 -15.26
N PRO A 483 6.36 30.90 -14.64
CA PRO A 483 7.66 31.55 -14.72
C PRO A 483 8.83 30.63 -14.36
N GLN A 484 8.74 29.88 -13.25
CA GLN A 484 9.79 28.93 -12.84
C GLN A 484 10.01 27.84 -13.88
N GLY A 485 8.94 27.30 -14.46
CA GLY A 485 9.00 26.30 -15.52
C GLY A 485 9.64 26.83 -16.79
N ARG A 486 9.40 28.10 -17.17
CA ARG A 486 10.07 28.77 -18.30
C ARG A 486 11.56 28.95 -18.02
N LYS A 487 11.91 29.53 -16.87
CA LYS A 487 13.30 29.69 -16.41
C LYS A 487 14.07 28.37 -16.44
N ALA A 488 13.45 27.29 -15.93
CA ALA A 488 14.03 25.94 -15.94
C ALA A 488 14.17 25.32 -17.35
N ARG A 489 13.48 25.84 -18.36
CA ARG A 489 13.65 25.45 -19.77
C ARG A 489 14.64 26.36 -20.53
N GLY A 490 15.22 27.36 -19.87
CA GLY A 490 16.04 28.38 -20.51
C GLY A 490 15.23 29.34 -21.38
N GLU A 491 13.90 29.35 -21.23
CA GLU A 491 13.01 30.29 -21.89
C GLU A 491 13.02 31.61 -21.10
N SER A 492 12.99 32.73 -21.82
CA SER A 492 12.82 34.04 -21.18
C SER A 492 11.46 34.10 -20.47
N SER A 493 11.47 34.50 -19.21
CA SER A 493 10.26 34.82 -18.46
C SER A 493 10.04 36.32 -18.51
N LEU A 494 8.87 36.75 -18.98
CA LEU A 494 8.47 38.16 -18.96
C LEU A 494 8.26 38.67 -17.52
N TYR A 495 7.84 37.76 -16.63
CA TYR A 495 7.42 38.04 -15.26
C TYR A 495 8.38 37.48 -14.23
N ASP A 496 8.40 38.12 -13.06
CA ASP A 496 9.21 37.70 -11.93
C ASP A 496 8.54 36.54 -11.16
N ILE A 497 9.37 35.73 -10.52
CA ILE A 497 8.93 34.54 -9.78
C ILE A 497 8.66 34.92 -8.33
N ARG A 498 7.42 34.76 -7.89
CA ARG A 498 6.99 35.05 -6.51
C ARG A 498 7.25 33.87 -5.58
N TYR A 499 8.49 33.74 -5.12
CA TYR A 499 8.86 32.73 -4.13
C TYR A 499 8.11 32.94 -2.80
N GLY A 500 7.66 31.86 -2.18
CA GLY A 500 7.04 31.93 -0.85
C GLY A 500 5.56 32.34 -0.81
N LEU A 501 4.96 32.76 -1.93
CA LEU A 501 3.56 33.23 -2.00
C LEU A 501 2.57 32.27 -1.31
N GLY A 502 2.63 30.97 -1.60
CA GLY A 502 1.73 30.00 -0.96
C GLY A 502 1.90 29.90 0.57
N ARG A 503 3.11 30.11 1.09
CA ARG A 503 3.36 30.12 2.55
C ARG A 503 2.82 31.39 3.19
N GLU A 504 3.02 32.52 2.55
CA GLU A 504 2.52 33.82 2.99
C GLU A 504 0.99 33.80 3.09
N LEU A 505 0.30 33.40 2.01
CA LEU A 505 -1.16 33.28 1.99
C LEU A 505 -1.65 32.36 3.12
N LYS A 506 -1.00 31.21 3.30
CA LYS A 506 -1.35 30.26 4.36
C LYS A 506 -1.16 30.83 5.77
N GLN A 507 -0.09 31.58 6.01
CA GLN A 507 0.13 32.23 7.30
C GLN A 507 -0.95 33.27 7.61
N LYS A 508 -1.40 34.00 6.58
CA LYS A 508 -2.47 35.01 6.67
C LYS A 508 -3.86 34.39 6.78
N ALA A 509 -4.07 33.16 6.28
CA ALA A 509 -5.33 32.43 6.35
C ALA A 509 -5.81 32.05 7.76
N ASN A 510 -5.02 32.32 8.81
CA ASN A 510 -5.45 32.11 10.20
C ASN A 510 -6.57 33.07 10.64
N ARG A 511 -6.66 34.23 10.01
CA ARG A 511 -7.72 35.22 10.26
C ARG A 511 -8.29 35.67 8.92
N ARG A 512 -9.61 35.80 8.88
CA ARG A 512 -10.35 36.21 7.67
C ARG A 512 -9.78 37.50 7.08
N ASP A 513 -9.73 38.56 7.88
CA ASP A 513 -9.38 39.88 7.37
C ASP A 513 -7.91 39.95 6.90
N ASP A 514 -7.00 39.29 7.62
CA ASP A 514 -5.60 39.17 7.21
C ASP A 514 -5.46 38.47 5.85
N PHE A 515 -6.28 37.45 5.60
CA PHE A 515 -6.29 36.72 4.34
C PHE A 515 -6.88 37.54 3.19
N VAL A 516 -7.99 38.24 3.44
CA VAL A 516 -8.61 39.12 2.44
C VAL A 516 -7.68 40.27 2.05
N VAL A 517 -7.00 40.88 3.03
CA VAL A 517 -5.97 41.90 2.78
C VAL A 517 -4.85 41.33 1.91
N ALA A 518 -4.33 40.13 2.26
CA ALA A 518 -3.28 39.49 1.46
C ALA A 518 -3.71 39.19 0.01
N LEU A 519 -4.97 38.83 -0.22
CA LEU A 519 -5.51 38.64 -1.58
C LEU A 519 -5.63 39.98 -2.34
N GLY A 520 -6.04 41.05 -1.67
CA GLY A 520 -6.09 42.39 -2.24
C GLY A 520 -4.70 42.90 -2.65
N ASP A 521 -3.72 42.77 -1.76
CA ASP A 521 -2.33 43.14 -2.01
C ASP A 521 -1.72 42.31 -3.15
N PHE A 522 -2.03 41.02 -3.19
CA PHE A 522 -1.64 40.14 -4.29
C PHE A 522 -2.24 40.59 -5.62
N MET A 523 -3.54 40.87 -5.68
CA MET A 523 -4.21 41.37 -6.89
C MET A 523 -3.57 42.68 -7.38
N GLN A 524 -3.39 43.64 -6.48
CA GLN A 524 -2.83 44.95 -6.82
C GLN A 524 -1.42 44.80 -7.40
N SER A 525 -0.54 44.09 -6.70
CA SER A 525 0.84 43.88 -7.15
C SER A 525 0.92 43.03 -8.42
N TYR A 526 0.00 42.08 -8.64
CA TYR A 526 -0.07 41.25 -9.83
C TYR A 526 -0.47 42.06 -11.07
N ASN A 527 -1.54 42.87 -10.96
CA ASN A 527 -2.02 43.72 -12.05
C ASN A 527 -1.05 44.88 -12.35
N ALA A 528 -0.40 45.45 -11.31
CA ALA A 528 0.62 46.48 -11.52
C ALA A 528 1.81 45.96 -12.35
N GLU A 529 2.29 44.74 -12.06
CA GLU A 529 3.34 44.10 -12.85
C GLU A 529 2.86 43.79 -14.28
N ASN A 530 1.58 43.47 -14.50
CA ASN A 530 1.03 43.33 -15.86
C ASN A 530 1.10 44.63 -16.65
N ALA A 531 0.58 45.71 -16.08
CA ALA A 531 0.59 47.04 -16.69
C ALA A 531 2.03 47.48 -16.98
N GLN A 532 2.94 47.32 -16.02
CA GLN A 532 4.35 47.67 -16.20
C GLN A 532 5.01 46.89 -17.35
N LYS A 533 4.73 45.58 -17.49
CA LYS A 533 5.29 44.78 -18.59
C LYS A 533 4.66 45.13 -19.93
N LEU A 534 3.37 45.43 -19.97
CA LEU A 534 2.69 45.93 -21.16
C LEU A 534 3.29 47.27 -21.63
N GLU A 535 3.52 48.20 -20.72
CA GLU A 535 4.13 49.51 -21.01
C GLU A 535 5.59 49.39 -21.48
N SER A 536 6.40 48.55 -20.80
CA SER A 536 7.83 48.45 -21.07
C SER A 536 8.19 47.54 -22.25
N THR A 537 7.37 46.52 -22.54
CA THR A 537 7.69 45.51 -23.57
C THR A 537 6.65 45.43 -24.70
N GLY A 538 5.51 46.12 -24.56
CA GLY A 538 4.38 46.00 -25.50
C GLY A 538 3.63 44.67 -25.41
N GLN A 539 3.97 43.81 -24.44
CA GLN A 539 3.40 42.46 -24.31
C GLN A 539 2.83 42.22 -22.91
N GLN A 540 1.65 41.58 -22.87
CA GLN A 540 1.04 41.04 -21.66
C GLN A 540 0.67 39.57 -21.91
N MET A 541 1.33 38.64 -21.21
CA MET A 541 1.12 37.19 -21.40
C MET A 541 0.24 36.56 -20.32
N ARG A 542 -0.24 37.34 -19.34
CA ARG A 542 -1.17 36.87 -18.30
C ARG A 542 -2.34 37.83 -18.13
N ARG A 543 -3.54 37.29 -17.87
CA ARG A 543 -4.79 38.06 -17.72
C ARG A 543 -4.78 38.83 -16.39
N ASP A 544 -5.45 39.97 -16.32
CA ASP A 544 -5.63 40.70 -15.06
C ASP A 544 -6.67 40.04 -14.16
N LEU A 545 -6.47 40.18 -12.85
CA LEU A 545 -7.47 39.86 -11.85
C LEU A 545 -8.48 41.01 -11.72
N ARG A 546 -9.77 40.68 -11.70
CA ARG A 546 -10.85 41.64 -11.50
C ARG A 546 -11.25 41.68 -10.03
N THR A 547 -11.81 42.82 -9.61
CA THR A 547 -12.40 42.96 -8.27
C THR A 547 -13.47 41.91 -8.00
N GLY A 548 -14.26 41.55 -9.02
CA GLY A 548 -15.25 40.47 -8.93
C GLY A 548 -14.66 39.09 -8.66
N ASP A 549 -13.42 38.81 -9.11
CA ASP A 549 -12.75 37.54 -8.84
C ASP A 549 -12.39 37.42 -7.36
N VAL A 550 -11.85 38.49 -6.78
CA VAL A 550 -11.52 38.55 -5.34
C VAL A 550 -12.78 38.55 -4.49
N ALA A 551 -13.83 39.28 -4.90
CA ALA A 551 -15.12 39.29 -4.20
C ALA A 551 -15.73 37.88 -4.11
N ALA A 552 -15.72 37.12 -5.21
CA ALA A 552 -16.19 35.74 -5.21
C ALA A 552 -15.36 34.84 -4.26
N VAL A 553 -14.04 35.06 -4.15
CA VAL A 553 -13.21 34.34 -3.16
C VAL A 553 -13.56 34.74 -1.73
N VAL A 554 -13.87 36.01 -1.47
CA VAL A 554 -14.31 36.48 -0.14
C VAL A 554 -15.63 35.81 0.27
N GLU A 555 -16.59 35.69 -0.66
CA GLU A 555 -17.85 34.97 -0.42
C GLU A 555 -17.58 33.49 -0.04
N LEU A 556 -16.68 32.82 -0.77
CA LEU A 556 -16.27 31.46 -0.42
C LEU A 556 -15.57 31.37 0.94
N VAL A 557 -14.78 32.39 1.31
CA VAL A 557 -14.12 32.46 2.63
C VAL A 557 -15.15 32.59 3.75
N ASP A 558 -16.21 33.36 3.51
CA ASP A 558 -17.29 33.56 4.48
C ASP A 558 -18.08 32.27 4.72
N GLU A 559 -18.26 31.46 3.68
CA GLU A 559 -18.99 30.20 3.76
C GLU A 559 -18.13 29.01 4.26
N TYR A 560 -16.93 28.83 3.71
CA TYR A 560 -16.10 27.64 3.92
C TYR A 560 -14.93 27.86 4.89
N GLY A 561 -14.66 29.11 5.26
CA GLY A 561 -13.56 29.51 6.12
C GLY A 561 -12.26 29.78 5.36
N PRO A 562 -11.43 30.73 5.85
CA PRO A 562 -10.25 31.21 5.14
C PRO A 562 -9.18 30.12 4.92
N GLN A 563 -8.99 29.23 5.89
CA GLN A 563 -7.98 28.17 5.79
C GLN A 563 -8.29 27.16 4.68
N VAL A 564 -9.56 26.76 4.52
CA VAL A 564 -9.96 25.78 3.49
C VAL A 564 -9.78 26.39 2.11
N VAL A 565 -10.29 27.60 1.88
CA VAL A 565 -10.19 28.30 0.60
C VAL A 565 -8.75 28.60 0.25
N CYS A 566 -7.94 29.10 1.19
CA CYS A 566 -6.52 29.35 0.98
C CYS A 566 -5.76 28.08 0.60
N ASN A 567 -5.97 26.97 1.32
CA ASN A 567 -5.28 25.73 1.04
C ASN A 567 -5.62 25.19 -0.35
N LEU A 568 -6.87 25.31 -0.78
CA LEU A 568 -7.31 24.96 -2.13
C LEU A 568 -6.70 25.88 -3.19
N LEU A 569 -6.66 27.20 -2.95
CA LEU A 569 -6.02 28.17 -3.84
C LEU A 569 -4.54 27.85 -4.02
N VAL A 570 -3.82 27.46 -2.97
CA VAL A 570 -2.41 27.07 -3.07
C VAL A 570 -2.28 25.73 -3.81
N ALA A 571 -3.08 24.72 -3.49
CA ALA A 571 -3.02 23.44 -4.19
C ALA A 571 -3.28 23.59 -5.70
N TYR A 572 -4.31 24.35 -6.09
CA TYR A 572 -4.61 24.63 -7.49
C TYR A 572 -3.60 25.58 -8.12
N GLY A 573 -3.20 26.64 -7.42
CA GLY A 573 -2.27 27.64 -7.93
C GLY A 573 -0.88 27.10 -8.25
N TYR A 574 -0.48 25.98 -7.64
CA TYR A 574 0.79 25.30 -7.95
C TYR A 574 0.63 24.01 -8.76
N ALA A 575 -0.59 23.66 -9.16
CA ALA A 575 -0.86 22.60 -10.13
C ALA A 575 -0.63 23.08 -11.57
N ARG A 576 -0.58 22.17 -12.54
CA ARG A 576 -0.61 22.46 -13.98
C ARG A 576 -2.00 22.20 -14.56
N GLU A 577 -2.36 22.94 -15.59
CA GLU A 577 -3.58 22.66 -16.35
C GLU A 577 -3.34 21.47 -17.28
N PRO A 578 -4.40 20.74 -17.68
CA PRO A 578 -4.28 19.75 -18.75
C PRO A 578 -3.68 20.41 -19.99
N ARG A 579 -2.85 19.68 -20.73
CA ARG A 579 -2.48 20.14 -22.07
C ARG A 579 -3.71 19.95 -22.95
N GLU A 580 -4.16 21.01 -23.60
CA GLU A 580 -5.03 20.86 -24.77
C GLU A 580 -4.22 20.06 -25.80
N ASP A 581 -4.68 18.86 -26.15
CA ASP A 581 -4.11 18.13 -27.28
C ASP A 581 -4.35 19.00 -28.53
N ASN A 582 -3.28 19.59 -29.05
CA ASN A 582 -3.27 20.36 -30.31
C ASN A 582 -3.47 19.42 -31.51
N THR A 583 -4.53 18.61 -31.51
CA THR A 583 -4.97 17.83 -32.66
C THR A 583 -5.91 18.62 -33.57
N ASP A 584 -6.37 19.81 -33.17
CA ASP A 584 -7.32 20.62 -33.96
C ASP A 584 -6.74 21.92 -34.56
N LYS A 585 -5.43 22.15 -34.48
CA LYS A 585 -4.78 23.32 -35.14
C LYS A 585 -4.03 23.02 -36.43
N SER A 586 -4.02 21.76 -36.90
CA SER A 586 -3.46 21.39 -38.21
C SER A 586 -4.53 21.12 -39.28
N ALA A 587 -5.80 21.44 -39.01
CA ALA A 587 -6.90 21.30 -39.98
C ALA A 587 -7.41 22.65 -40.55
N GLN A 588 -6.76 23.77 -40.20
CA GLN A 588 -7.05 25.09 -40.74
C GLN A 588 -5.77 25.91 -40.93
N GLU A 589 -4.90 25.46 -41.83
CA GLU A 589 -3.98 26.31 -42.60
C GLU A 589 -3.81 25.72 -44.01
#